data_AF-X0UPS4-F1
#
_entry.id   AF-X0UPS4-F1
#
_cell.length_a   1.000
_cell.length_b   1.000
_cell.length_c   1.000
_cell.angle_alpha   90.00
_cell.angle_beta   90.00
_cell.angle_gamma   90.00
#
_symmetry.space_group_name_H-M   'P 1'
#
loop_
_entity.id
_entity.type
_entity.pdbx_description
1 polymer ?
#
loop_
_entity_poly.entity_id
_entity_poly.type
_entity_poly.pdbx_seq_one_letter_code
_entity_poly.pdbx_strand_id
1 'polypeptide(L)'
;VGLEYLRWSDWANPEHNVTVPYTRMLVGPMDYTPGGFNNATQKSFTPKDVDPMTLGTRCHQLAMFVVFESPLQVLADSPTSYNKEKGLDFLSLVPTVWDQTRFIEGEVGDYIVLARKNGDKWYLGAMTDWDERELEIPLDFLGSGSWKAKAWADGRRAATRPEEVDISEGEVNASEVLPLKMAPGGGYVAVFEP
;
A
#
# COMPACT_ATOMS: atom_id res chain seq x y z
N VAL A 1 12.90 6.58 -10.54
CA VAL A 1 13.26 5.28 -9.95
C VAL A 1 11.96 4.49 -9.81
N GLY A 2 11.86 3.35 -10.49
CA GLY A 2 10.74 2.40 -10.39
C GLY A 2 11.17 1.12 -9.67
N LEU A 3 10.25 0.16 -9.45
CA LEU A 3 10.53 -1.06 -8.68
C LEU A 3 11.67 -1.90 -9.30
N GLU A 4 11.89 -1.81 -10.61
CA GLU A 4 12.98 -2.48 -11.34
C GLU A 4 14.38 -2.24 -10.73
N TYR A 5 14.59 -1.09 -10.08
CA TYR A 5 15.88 -0.74 -9.49
C TYR A 5 16.30 -1.70 -8.38
N LEU A 6 15.36 -2.45 -7.79
CA LEU A 6 15.66 -3.46 -6.77
C LEU A 6 16.38 -4.70 -7.31
N ARG A 7 16.51 -4.83 -8.64
CA ARG A 7 17.32 -5.87 -9.27
C ARG A 7 18.83 -5.60 -9.15
N TRP A 8 19.25 -4.34 -8.98
CA TRP A 8 20.66 -3.94 -9.00
C TRP A 8 21.03 -2.83 -7.99
N SER A 9 20.08 -2.35 -7.18
CA SER A 9 20.27 -1.31 -6.18
C SER A 9 19.20 -1.38 -5.09
N ASP A 10 19.24 -0.47 -4.12
CA ASP A 10 18.25 -0.27 -3.06
C ASP A 10 17.50 1.08 -3.19
N TRP A 11 17.52 1.71 -4.37
CA TRP A 11 17.01 3.07 -4.55
C TRP A 11 15.48 3.17 -4.48
N ALA A 12 14.77 2.10 -4.83
CA ALA A 12 13.31 2.01 -4.74
C ALA A 12 12.86 1.59 -3.32
N ASN A 13 13.43 2.24 -2.30
CA ASN A 13 13.15 1.96 -0.89
C ASN A 13 11.88 2.70 -0.40
N PRO A 14 11.37 2.36 0.81
CA PRO A 14 10.18 3.00 1.39
C PRO A 14 10.23 4.52 1.47
N GLU A 15 11.37 5.14 1.84
CA GLU A 15 11.53 6.61 1.88
C GLU A 15 11.33 7.23 0.48
N HIS A 16 11.91 6.63 -0.55
CA HIS A 16 11.65 7.01 -1.95
C HIS A 16 10.17 6.83 -2.31
N ASN A 17 9.57 5.70 -1.93
CA ASN A 17 8.18 5.39 -2.24
C ASN A 17 7.20 6.41 -1.66
N VAL A 18 7.43 6.89 -0.44
CA VAL A 18 6.60 7.93 0.18
C VAL A 18 6.97 9.34 -0.28
N THR A 19 8.11 9.55 -0.95
CA THR A 19 8.47 10.83 -1.58
C THR A 19 7.82 11.01 -2.96
N VAL A 20 7.65 9.93 -3.72
CA VAL A 20 7.09 9.92 -5.08
C VAL A 20 5.73 10.63 -5.20
N PRO A 21 4.75 10.43 -4.30
CA PRO A 21 3.44 11.09 -4.36
C PRO A 21 3.51 12.61 -4.29
N TYR A 22 4.49 13.16 -3.58
CA TYR A 22 4.68 14.59 -3.38
C TYR A 22 5.55 15.25 -4.46
N THR A 23 6.11 14.45 -5.35
CA THR A 23 7.08 14.92 -6.36
C THR A 23 6.67 14.43 -7.73
N ARG A 24 7.11 13.23 -8.15
CA ARG A 24 6.87 12.69 -9.49
C ARG A 24 5.39 12.57 -9.80
N MET A 25 4.53 12.22 -8.85
CA MET A 25 3.10 12.05 -9.16
C MET A 25 2.34 13.37 -9.40
N LEU A 26 2.91 14.51 -9.01
CA LEU A 26 2.30 15.82 -9.31
C LEU A 26 2.23 16.11 -10.82
N VAL A 27 3.10 15.48 -11.62
CA VAL A 27 3.12 15.67 -13.08
C VAL A 27 2.27 14.65 -13.84
N GLY A 28 1.59 13.74 -13.14
CA GLY A 28 0.68 12.75 -13.72
C GLY A 28 1.07 11.30 -13.44
N PRO A 29 0.35 10.33 -14.05
CA PRO A 29 0.48 8.92 -13.73
C PRO A 29 1.87 8.35 -14.01
N MET A 30 2.18 7.24 -13.36
CA MET A 30 3.46 6.56 -13.47
C MET A 30 3.28 5.05 -13.41
N ASP A 31 3.89 4.35 -14.36
CA ASP A 31 4.09 2.91 -14.23
C ASP A 31 5.27 2.64 -13.30
N TYR A 32 4.96 2.39 -12.02
CA TYR A 32 5.97 2.03 -11.01
C TYR A 32 6.33 0.54 -11.03
N THR A 33 5.47 -0.27 -11.64
CA THR A 33 5.44 -1.74 -11.56
C THR A 33 5.43 -2.30 -10.13
N PRO A 34 4.43 -1.98 -9.29
CA PRO A 34 4.37 -2.46 -7.90
C PRO A 34 4.00 -3.96 -7.80
N GLY A 35 3.90 -4.45 -6.56
CA GLY A 35 3.25 -5.73 -6.27
C GLY A 35 4.18 -6.93 -6.19
N GLY A 36 5.45 -6.75 -5.81
CA GLY A 36 6.31 -7.89 -5.49
C GLY A 36 5.91 -8.55 -4.17
N PHE A 37 5.88 -9.88 -4.13
CA PHE A 37 5.45 -10.68 -2.97
C PHE A 37 6.63 -11.30 -2.21
N ASN A 38 7.83 -11.27 -2.79
CA ASN A 38 9.08 -11.53 -2.08
C ASN A 38 9.55 -10.25 -1.36
N ASN A 39 9.07 -10.02 -0.14
CA ASN A 39 9.31 -8.77 0.60
C ASN A 39 10.54 -8.88 1.51
N ALA A 40 11.26 -7.78 1.71
CA ALA A 40 12.48 -7.72 2.49
C ALA A 40 12.51 -6.47 3.39
N THR A 41 12.98 -6.67 4.62
CA THR A 41 13.38 -5.57 5.50
C THR A 41 14.65 -4.90 4.96
N GLN A 42 14.96 -3.68 5.42
CA GLN A 42 16.22 -3.00 5.07
C GLN A 42 17.46 -3.87 5.35
N LYS A 43 17.43 -4.68 6.42
CA LYS A 43 18.57 -5.53 6.83
C LYS A 43 18.70 -6.81 6.01
N SER A 44 17.58 -7.35 5.51
CA SER A 44 17.55 -8.63 4.81
C SER A 44 17.58 -8.48 3.30
N PHE A 45 17.46 -7.26 2.78
CA PHE A 45 17.47 -6.99 1.36
C PHE A 45 18.84 -7.22 0.75
N THR A 46 18.84 -7.79 -0.45
CA THR A 46 20.03 -7.86 -1.31
C THR A 46 19.55 -7.72 -2.74
N PRO A 47 20.09 -6.78 -3.53
CA PRO A 47 19.71 -6.64 -4.92
C PRO A 47 20.10 -7.89 -5.69
N LYS A 48 19.17 -8.45 -6.46
CA LYS A 48 19.40 -9.61 -7.31
C LYS A 48 18.58 -9.53 -8.59
N ASP A 49 19.21 -9.90 -9.69
CA ASP A 49 18.61 -9.80 -11.02
C ASP A 49 17.53 -10.87 -11.26
N VAL A 50 17.75 -12.07 -10.70
CA VAL A 50 16.87 -13.23 -10.78
C VAL A 50 16.18 -13.40 -9.42
N ASP A 51 14.86 -13.61 -9.44
CA ASP A 51 14.03 -13.71 -8.23
C ASP A 51 14.20 -12.47 -7.32
N PRO A 52 13.99 -11.24 -7.81
CA PRO A 52 14.20 -10.02 -7.02
C PRO A 52 13.33 -9.98 -5.76
N MET A 53 13.80 -9.22 -4.76
CA MET A 53 13.01 -8.88 -3.57
C MET A 53 12.52 -7.44 -3.68
N THR A 54 11.45 -7.14 -2.97
CA THR A 54 10.98 -5.76 -2.76
C THR A 54 11.37 -5.27 -1.38
N LEU A 55 11.70 -3.99 -1.25
CA LEU A 55 11.95 -3.36 0.05
C LEU A 55 10.63 -2.94 0.70
N GLY A 56 10.53 -3.16 2.01
CA GLY A 56 9.32 -2.89 2.79
C GLY A 56 8.47 -4.16 2.98
N THR A 57 7.22 -3.96 3.41
CA THR A 57 6.30 -5.07 3.70
C THR A 57 5.38 -5.40 2.53
N ARG A 58 4.66 -6.53 2.65
CA ARG A 58 3.57 -6.90 1.73
C ARG A 58 2.54 -5.79 1.65
N CYS A 59 2.08 -5.24 2.78
CA CYS A 59 1.07 -4.18 2.76
C CYS A 59 1.58 -2.86 2.20
N HIS A 60 2.89 -2.56 2.29
CA HIS A 60 3.49 -1.43 1.57
C HIS A 60 3.34 -1.61 0.05
N GLN A 61 3.62 -2.81 -0.48
CA GLN A 61 3.44 -3.13 -1.90
C GLN A 61 1.96 -3.08 -2.33
N LEU A 62 1.03 -3.53 -1.48
CA LEU A 62 -0.41 -3.42 -1.76
C LEU A 62 -0.87 -1.95 -1.78
N ALA A 63 -0.40 -1.14 -0.83
CA ALA A 63 -0.78 0.27 -0.71
C ALA A 63 -0.38 1.11 -1.93
N MET A 64 0.70 0.73 -2.63
CA MET A 64 1.07 1.37 -3.90
C MET A 64 -0.05 1.33 -4.95
N PHE A 65 -0.90 0.31 -4.97
CA PHE A 65 -2.01 0.24 -5.94
C PHE A 65 -3.11 1.28 -5.69
N VAL A 66 -3.19 1.83 -4.47
CA VAL A 66 -4.08 2.95 -4.14
C VAL A 66 -3.31 4.27 -4.22
N VAL A 67 -2.08 4.31 -3.71
CA VAL A 67 -1.30 5.54 -3.63
C VAL A 67 -0.83 5.96 -5.02
N PHE A 68 -0.19 5.08 -5.77
CA PHE A 68 0.37 5.40 -7.08
C PHE A 68 -0.70 5.37 -8.18
N GLU A 69 -0.93 6.52 -8.78
CA GLU A 69 -1.86 6.65 -9.88
C GLU A 69 -1.28 6.06 -11.16
N SER A 70 -1.89 4.97 -11.62
CA SER A 70 -1.63 4.41 -12.95
C SER A 70 -2.88 3.74 -13.50
N PRO A 71 -3.42 4.21 -14.64
CA PRO A 71 -4.51 3.53 -15.33
C PRO A 71 -4.15 2.12 -15.83
N LEU A 72 -2.84 1.87 -16.02
CA LEU A 72 -2.27 0.56 -16.34
C LEU A 72 -1.42 0.09 -15.16
N GLN A 73 -1.96 -0.82 -14.35
CA GLN A 73 -1.22 -1.43 -13.25
C GLN A 73 -0.63 -2.77 -13.68
N VAL A 74 0.60 -3.01 -13.23
CA VAL A 74 1.35 -4.26 -13.48
C VAL A 74 1.45 -5.03 -12.17
N LEU A 75 1.34 -6.37 -12.26
CA LEU A 75 1.73 -7.28 -11.20
C LEU A 75 3.16 -7.74 -11.48
N ALA A 76 4.14 -7.17 -10.78
CA ALA A 76 5.55 -7.31 -11.14
C ALA A 76 6.17 -8.69 -10.86
N ASP A 77 5.53 -9.53 -10.06
CA ASP A 77 6.08 -10.81 -9.63
C ASP A 77 5.67 -11.98 -10.54
N SER A 78 6.30 -13.12 -10.33
CA SER A 78 5.91 -14.36 -10.99
C SER A 78 4.54 -14.84 -10.50
N PRO A 79 3.73 -15.51 -11.35
CA PRO A 79 2.48 -16.12 -10.90
C PRO A 79 2.64 -17.09 -9.72
N THR A 80 3.79 -17.75 -9.61
CA THR A 80 4.10 -18.66 -8.50
C THR A 80 4.23 -17.91 -7.18
N SER A 81 4.81 -16.71 -7.18
CA SER A 81 4.97 -15.86 -6.00
C SER A 81 3.64 -15.39 -5.42
N TYR A 82 2.59 -15.32 -6.25
CA TYR A 82 1.25 -14.92 -5.80
C TYR A 82 0.39 -16.10 -5.28
N ASN A 83 0.79 -17.34 -5.54
CA ASN A 83 -0.07 -18.50 -5.36
C ASN A 83 -0.43 -18.74 -3.89
N LYS A 84 -1.72 -18.57 -3.55
CA LYS A 84 -2.29 -18.71 -2.18
C LYS A 84 -1.72 -17.74 -1.14
N GLU A 85 -1.13 -16.65 -1.60
CA GLU A 85 -0.57 -15.62 -0.74
C GLU A 85 -1.62 -14.58 -0.35
N LYS A 86 -1.56 -14.11 0.90
CA LYS A 86 -2.41 -13.01 1.37
C LYS A 86 -2.08 -11.72 0.61
N GLY A 87 -3.10 -10.93 0.29
CA GLY A 87 -2.94 -9.70 -0.48
C GLY A 87 -3.27 -9.86 -1.96
N LEU A 88 -3.17 -11.06 -2.54
CA LEU A 88 -3.66 -11.30 -3.90
C LEU A 88 -5.18 -11.04 -4.02
N ASP A 89 -5.90 -11.32 -2.94
CA ASP A 89 -7.33 -11.01 -2.84
C ASP A 89 -7.59 -9.50 -2.91
N PHE A 90 -6.75 -8.67 -2.30
CA PHE A 90 -6.83 -7.21 -2.49
C PHE A 90 -6.52 -6.78 -3.93
N LEU A 91 -5.47 -7.34 -4.54
CA LEU A 91 -5.08 -7.03 -5.93
C LEU A 91 -6.17 -7.39 -6.95
N SER A 92 -7.04 -8.33 -6.60
CA SER A 92 -8.20 -8.72 -7.41
C SER A 92 -9.38 -7.75 -7.27
N LEU A 93 -9.37 -6.89 -6.25
CA LEU A 93 -10.44 -5.93 -5.93
C LEU A 93 -10.10 -4.50 -6.35
N VAL A 94 -8.83 -4.10 -6.21
CA VAL A 94 -8.40 -2.72 -6.42
C VAL A 94 -8.54 -2.29 -7.90
N PRO A 95 -9.24 -1.18 -8.20
CA PRO A 95 -9.35 -0.66 -9.56
C PRO A 95 -8.10 0.14 -9.94
N THR A 96 -7.98 0.48 -11.23
CA THR A 96 -6.86 1.31 -11.74
C THR A 96 -7.26 2.76 -12.06
N VAL A 97 -8.56 3.07 -12.02
CA VAL A 97 -9.11 4.39 -12.29
C VAL A 97 -10.02 4.82 -11.15
N TRP A 98 -10.10 6.12 -10.91
CA TRP A 98 -10.70 6.68 -9.71
C TRP A 98 -11.62 7.84 -10.07
N ASP A 99 -12.82 7.87 -9.48
CA ASP A 99 -13.78 8.98 -9.61
C ASP A 99 -13.40 10.15 -8.70
N GLN A 100 -12.81 9.83 -7.54
CA GLN A 100 -12.41 10.80 -6.54
C GLN A 100 -11.13 10.37 -5.84
N THR A 101 -10.29 11.33 -5.50
CA THR A 101 -9.13 11.14 -4.62
C THR A 101 -9.24 12.12 -3.45
N ARG A 102 -8.97 11.63 -2.24
CA ARG A 102 -8.93 12.38 -0.99
C ARG A 102 -7.57 12.15 -0.34
N PHE A 103 -6.82 13.24 -0.19
CA PHE A 103 -5.67 13.25 0.69
C PHE A 103 -6.16 13.34 2.13
N ILE A 104 -5.74 12.39 2.97
CA ILE A 104 -6.14 12.33 4.37
C ILE A 104 -5.07 13.01 5.22
N GLU A 105 -3.85 12.46 5.20
CA GLU A 105 -2.68 13.03 5.87
C GLU A 105 -1.38 12.44 5.30
N GLY A 106 -0.24 13.04 5.66
CA GLY A 106 1.08 12.58 5.27
C GLY A 106 2.13 13.69 5.26
N GLU A 107 3.39 13.27 5.30
CA GLU A 107 4.58 14.12 5.32
C GLU A 107 5.59 13.62 4.28
N VAL A 108 6.14 14.53 3.49
CA VAL A 108 7.03 14.17 2.37
C VAL A 108 8.29 13.48 2.88
N GLY A 109 8.56 12.29 2.37
CA GLY A 109 9.69 11.47 2.82
C GLY A 109 9.36 10.53 3.97
N ASP A 110 8.24 10.75 4.67
CA ASP A 110 7.93 10.03 5.90
C ASP A 110 6.73 9.08 5.73
N TYR A 111 5.57 9.59 5.30
CA TYR A 111 4.38 8.75 5.12
C TYR A 111 3.30 9.42 4.28
N ILE A 112 2.36 8.61 3.80
CA ILE A 112 1.18 9.11 3.08
C ILE A 112 -0.04 8.24 3.36
N VAL A 113 -1.21 8.87 3.50
CA VAL A 113 -2.52 8.23 3.57
C VAL A 113 -3.45 8.86 2.52
N LEU A 114 -3.90 8.04 1.57
CA LEU A 114 -4.85 8.42 0.53
C LEU A 114 -6.10 7.54 0.58
N ALA A 115 -7.26 8.15 0.37
CA ALA A 115 -8.50 7.45 0.08
C ALA A 115 -8.94 7.77 -1.36
N ARG A 116 -9.28 6.76 -2.14
CA ARG A 116 -9.78 6.91 -3.52
C ARG A 116 -11.12 6.20 -3.69
N LYS A 117 -11.99 6.78 -4.50
CA LYS A 117 -13.34 6.27 -4.79
C LYS A 117 -13.41 5.71 -6.20
N ASN A 118 -14.07 4.57 -6.37
CA ASN A 118 -14.46 4.02 -7.66
C ASN A 118 -15.88 3.43 -7.55
N GLY A 119 -16.82 3.98 -8.33
CA GLY A 119 -18.23 3.69 -8.17
C GLY A 119 -18.68 4.06 -6.75
N ASP A 120 -19.26 3.10 -6.04
CA ASP A 120 -19.72 3.29 -4.66
C ASP A 120 -18.71 2.85 -3.60
N LYS A 121 -17.53 2.34 -3.99
CA LYS A 121 -16.53 1.80 -3.07
C LYS A 121 -15.41 2.80 -2.81
N TRP A 122 -14.91 2.80 -1.58
CA TRP A 122 -13.69 3.53 -1.20
C TRP A 122 -12.53 2.57 -0.95
N TYR A 123 -11.34 3.02 -1.30
CA TYR A 123 -10.08 2.30 -1.13
C TYR A 123 -9.12 3.23 -0.41
N LEU A 124 -8.64 2.81 0.76
CA LEU A 124 -7.61 3.51 1.50
C LEU A 124 -6.29 2.81 1.32
N GLY A 125 -5.22 3.58 1.08
CA GLY A 125 -3.85 3.10 1.06
C GLY A 125 -2.98 4.00 1.91
N ALA A 126 -2.17 3.39 2.77
CA ALA A 126 -1.17 4.06 3.56
C ALA A 126 0.20 3.40 3.40
N MET A 127 1.24 4.21 3.34
CA MET A 127 2.64 3.78 3.31
C MET A 127 3.45 4.63 4.27
N THR A 128 4.43 4.02 4.94
CA THR A 128 5.43 4.71 5.75
C THR A 128 6.83 4.42 5.21
N ASP A 129 7.76 5.29 5.58
CA ASP A 129 9.20 5.15 5.47
C ASP A 129 9.75 4.05 6.40
N TRP A 130 11.03 4.12 6.79
CA TRP A 130 11.63 3.12 7.67
C TRP A 130 11.24 3.24 9.15
N ASP A 131 10.54 4.31 9.53
CA ASP A 131 10.06 4.48 10.89
C ASP A 131 8.66 3.85 11.04
N GLU A 132 8.47 3.08 12.11
CA GLU A 132 7.15 2.53 12.44
C GLU A 132 6.17 3.64 12.80
N ARG A 133 4.90 3.48 12.44
CA ARG A 133 3.92 4.55 12.58
C ARG A 133 2.57 4.03 13.04
N GLU A 134 1.97 4.76 13.97
CA GLU A 134 0.59 4.59 14.42
C GLU A 134 -0.16 5.89 14.16
N LEU A 135 -1.31 5.79 13.49
CA LEU A 135 -2.13 6.92 13.05
C LEU A 135 -3.60 6.68 13.43
N GLU A 136 -4.32 7.78 13.59
CA GLU A 136 -5.77 7.80 13.85
C GLU A 136 -6.49 8.43 12.66
N ILE A 137 -7.01 7.59 11.76
CA ILE A 137 -7.54 8.03 10.47
C ILE A 137 -9.04 8.33 10.56
N PRO A 138 -9.49 9.58 10.37
CA PRO A 138 -10.92 9.88 10.30
C PRO A 138 -11.56 9.26 9.06
N LEU A 139 -12.74 8.65 9.22
CA LEU A 139 -13.49 8.01 8.13
C LEU A 139 -14.60 8.90 7.53
N ASP A 140 -14.54 10.21 7.75
CA ASP A 140 -15.57 11.17 7.35
C ASP A 140 -15.83 11.20 5.82
N PHE A 141 -14.85 10.80 5.02
CA PHE A 141 -14.95 10.67 3.56
C PHE A 141 -15.94 9.60 3.10
N LEU A 142 -16.32 8.64 3.95
CA LEU A 142 -17.29 7.60 3.61
C LEU A 142 -18.69 8.16 3.39
N GLY A 143 -19.04 9.26 4.08
CA GLY A 143 -20.40 9.79 4.08
C GLY A 143 -21.37 8.95 4.91
N SER A 144 -22.66 9.23 4.79
CA SER A 144 -23.69 8.60 5.64
C SER A 144 -23.88 7.11 5.35
N GLY A 145 -24.11 6.31 6.39
CA GLY A 145 -24.46 4.89 6.28
C GLY A 145 -23.54 4.00 7.13
N SER A 146 -23.85 2.71 7.14
CA SER A 146 -22.91 1.67 7.58
C SER A 146 -22.13 1.20 6.35
N TRP A 147 -20.84 0.93 6.53
CA TRP A 147 -19.93 0.49 5.50
C TRP A 147 -19.25 -0.79 5.95
N LYS A 148 -19.23 -1.80 5.09
CA LYS A 148 -18.39 -2.99 5.30
C LYS A 148 -16.95 -2.61 5.00
N ALA A 149 -16.11 -2.70 6.02
CA ALA A 149 -14.67 -2.50 5.90
C ALA A 149 -13.97 -3.87 5.83
N LYS A 150 -13.10 -4.04 4.84
CA LYS A 150 -12.10 -5.11 4.81
C LYS A 150 -10.72 -4.51 4.73
N ALA A 151 -9.82 -4.90 5.62
CA ALA A 151 -8.49 -4.35 5.73
C ALA A 151 -7.40 -5.41 5.67
N TRP A 152 -6.25 -5.03 5.11
CA TRP A 152 -5.00 -5.78 5.10
C TRP A 152 -3.93 -4.89 5.75
N ALA A 153 -3.50 -5.29 6.93
CA ALA A 153 -2.51 -4.59 7.74
C ALA A 153 -1.22 -5.41 7.83
N ASP A 154 -0.11 -4.71 8.07
CA ASP A 154 1.14 -5.35 8.45
C ASP A 154 0.92 -6.28 9.65
N GLY A 155 1.35 -7.54 9.50
CA GLY A 155 1.24 -8.52 10.57
C GLY A 155 2.12 -8.15 11.77
N ARG A 156 1.81 -8.71 12.94
CA ARG A 156 2.53 -8.42 14.20
C ARG A 156 4.07 -8.53 14.10
N ARG A 157 4.61 -9.38 13.21
CA ARG A 157 6.06 -9.57 13.03
C ARG A 157 6.61 -8.95 11.74
N ALA A 158 5.85 -8.09 11.06
CA ALA A 158 6.21 -7.51 9.76
C ALA A 158 7.60 -6.82 9.75
N ALA A 159 8.03 -6.25 10.88
CA ALA A 159 9.38 -5.69 11.05
C ALA A 159 10.53 -6.71 10.85
N THR A 160 10.24 -8.01 10.90
CA THR A 160 11.20 -9.12 10.71
C THR A 160 10.74 -10.17 9.70
N ARG A 161 9.43 -10.25 9.44
CA ARG A 161 8.77 -11.12 8.46
C ARG A 161 7.85 -10.25 7.60
N PRO A 162 8.43 -9.45 6.69
CA PRO A 162 7.72 -8.39 5.95
C PRO A 162 6.57 -8.92 5.08
N GLU A 163 6.51 -10.22 4.82
CA GLU A 163 5.42 -10.90 4.13
C GLU A 163 4.15 -11.12 4.98
N GLU A 164 4.23 -10.96 6.31
CA GLU A 164 3.06 -11.20 7.19
C GLU A 164 1.99 -10.13 7.02
N VAL A 165 0.77 -10.59 6.73
CA VAL A 165 -0.43 -9.77 6.58
C VAL A 165 -1.51 -10.27 7.53
N ASP A 166 -2.08 -9.34 8.30
CA ASP A 166 -3.29 -9.55 9.09
C ASP A 166 -4.49 -8.97 8.32
N ILE A 167 -5.57 -9.76 8.24
CA ILE A 167 -6.79 -9.40 7.51
C ILE A 167 -7.92 -9.30 8.52
N SER A 168 -8.66 -8.19 8.48
CA SER A 168 -9.82 -7.96 9.33
C SER A 168 -11.02 -7.48 8.52
N GLU A 169 -12.22 -7.86 8.95
CA GLU A 169 -13.49 -7.43 8.37
C GLU A 169 -14.40 -6.92 9.49
N GLY A 170 -15.20 -5.90 9.19
CA GLY A 170 -16.14 -5.30 10.15
C GLY A 170 -17.07 -4.29 9.49
N GLU A 171 -17.93 -3.68 10.30
CA GLU A 171 -18.75 -2.54 9.90
C GLU A 171 -18.20 -1.27 10.55
N VAL A 172 -18.18 -0.18 9.78
CA VAL A 172 -17.75 1.16 10.23
C VAL A 172 -18.71 2.22 9.68
N ASN A 173 -18.64 3.43 10.21
CA ASN A 173 -19.36 4.59 9.68
C ASN A 173 -18.50 5.86 9.68
N ALA A 174 -18.96 6.92 9.03
CA ALA A 174 -18.19 8.15 8.84
C ALA A 174 -17.86 8.95 10.12
N SER A 175 -18.48 8.62 11.26
CA SER A 175 -18.11 9.25 12.55
C SER A 175 -16.98 8.53 13.29
N GLU A 176 -16.54 7.37 12.78
CA GLU A 176 -15.50 6.57 13.40
C GLU A 176 -14.09 7.03 12.99
N VAL A 177 -13.13 6.64 13.82
CA VAL A 177 -11.70 6.84 13.60
C VAL A 177 -11.05 5.47 13.53
N LEU A 178 -10.34 5.20 12.44
CA LEU A 178 -9.66 3.94 12.19
C LEU A 178 -8.23 3.99 12.75
N PRO A 179 -7.89 3.18 13.76
CA PRO A 179 -6.50 3.03 14.18
C PRO A 179 -5.73 2.26 13.10
N LEU A 180 -4.63 2.85 12.64
CA LEU A 180 -3.79 2.31 11.58
C LEU A 180 -2.36 2.17 12.11
N LYS A 181 -1.80 0.97 12.01
CA LYS A 181 -0.41 0.69 12.39
C LYS A 181 0.36 0.17 11.18
N MET A 182 1.55 0.73 10.96
CA MET A 182 2.50 0.31 9.92
C MET A 182 3.83 -0.06 10.56
N ALA A 183 4.39 -1.19 10.13
CA ALA A 183 5.75 -1.58 10.49
C ALA A 183 6.80 -0.70 9.78
N PRO A 184 8.09 -0.80 10.12
CA PRO A 184 9.17 -0.19 9.33
C PRO A 184 9.10 -0.58 7.85
N GLY A 185 9.03 0.39 6.95
CA GLY A 185 8.82 0.18 5.51
C GLY A 185 7.44 -0.39 5.18
N GLY A 186 6.48 -0.14 6.06
CA GLY A 186 5.20 -0.80 6.12
C GLY A 186 4.09 -0.10 5.35
N GLY A 187 2.90 -0.68 5.45
CA GLY A 187 1.72 -0.13 4.80
C GLY A 187 0.42 -0.73 5.31
N TYR A 188 -0.67 -0.20 4.78
CA TYR A 188 -2.03 -0.62 5.11
C TYR A 188 -2.94 -0.37 3.92
N VAL A 189 -3.84 -1.30 3.63
CA VAL A 189 -4.93 -1.07 2.67
C VAL A 189 -6.27 -1.46 3.25
N ALA A 190 -7.31 -0.72 2.90
CA ALA A 190 -8.68 -1.08 3.21
C ALA A 190 -9.62 -0.80 2.05
N VAL A 191 -10.66 -1.62 1.94
CA VAL A 191 -11.79 -1.44 1.03
C VAL A 191 -13.04 -1.23 1.87
N PHE A 192 -13.81 -0.21 1.52
CA PHE A 192 -15.09 0.11 2.14
C PHE A 192 -16.19 -0.01 1.10
N GLU A 193 -17.19 -0.82 1.41
CA GLU A 193 -18.37 -1.04 0.57
C GLU A 193 -19.64 -0.64 1.33
N PRO A 194 -20.61 0.06 0.72
CA PRO A 194 -21.89 0.38 1.35
C PRO A 194 -22.73 -0.86 1.70
#